data_AF-A0A1F5ZTK1-F1
#
_entry.id   AF-A0A1F5ZTK1-F1
#
_cell.length_a   1.000
_cell.length_b   1.000
_cell.length_c   1.000
_cell.angle_alpha   90.00
_cell.angle_beta   90.00
_cell.angle_gamma   90.00
#
_symmetry.space_group_name_H-M   'P 1'
#
loop_
_entity.id
_entity.type
_entity.pdbx_description
1 polymer ?
#
loop_
_entity_poly.entity_id
_entity_poly.type
_entity_poly.pdbx_seq_one_letter_code
_entity_poly.pdbx_strand_id
1 'polypeptide(L)'
;MKNWNDVPGCLLKVGEVEVPTIKCLEIVFSNILVVAVSLAALALFVMFLVGGFKFLTAGGDPKAVASAKSTLTYAIIGIALMAGAYLIFKLIEYFTGVPITIFRIPTQ
;
A
#
# COMPACT_ATOMS: atom_id res chain seq x y z
N MET A 1 4.91 6.93 -9.94
CA MET A 1 6.22 6.45 -9.46
C MET A 1 7.11 7.68 -9.34
N LYS A 2 7.80 7.86 -8.20
CA LYS A 2 8.73 8.97 -7.99
C LYS A 2 10.04 8.68 -8.74
N ASN A 3 10.61 9.70 -9.36
CA ASN A 3 11.89 9.63 -10.06
C ASN A 3 13.02 10.23 -9.21
N TRP A 4 14.27 9.90 -9.58
CA TRP A 4 15.50 10.37 -8.91
C TRP A 4 15.64 11.90 -8.89
N ASN A 5 15.02 12.57 -9.86
CA ASN A 5 15.05 14.03 -9.99
C ASN A 5 13.99 14.74 -9.12
N ASP A 6 13.02 14.01 -8.57
CA ASP A 6 11.91 14.60 -7.79
C ASP A 6 12.30 14.87 -6.33
N VAL A 7 13.45 14.36 -5.88
CA VAL A 7 13.88 14.43 -4.47
C VAL A 7 15.15 15.28 -4.36
N PRO A 8 15.05 16.52 -3.84
CA PRO A 8 16.20 17.41 -3.70
C PRO A 8 17.24 16.79 -2.76
N GLY A 9 18.50 16.72 -3.23
CA GLY A 9 19.61 16.11 -2.49
C GLY A 9 19.70 14.58 -2.57
N CYS A 10 18.94 13.92 -3.45
CA CYS A 10 19.17 12.50 -3.76
C CYS A 10 20.51 12.33 -4.50
N LEU A 11 20.70 13.02 -5.62
CA LEU A 11 21.96 13.00 -6.38
C LEU A 11 22.84 14.18 -5.93
N LEU A 12 23.96 13.87 -5.28
CA LEU A 12 24.99 14.87 -4.99
C LEU A 12 26.04 14.85 -6.10
N LYS A 13 26.36 16.03 -6.63
CA LYS A 13 27.47 16.19 -7.58
C LYS A 13 28.76 16.41 -6.81
N VAL A 14 29.66 15.43 -6.88
CA VAL A 14 31.03 15.54 -6.37
C VAL A 14 31.98 15.47 -7.57
N GLY A 15 32.34 16.64 -8.11
CA GLY A 15 33.02 16.73 -9.41
C GLY A 15 32.08 16.43 -10.57
N GLU A 16 32.48 15.57 -11.51
CA GLU A 16 31.65 15.14 -12.65
C GLU A 16 30.79 13.89 -12.37
N VAL A 17 30.88 13.32 -11.16
CA VAL A 17 30.16 12.08 -10.80
C VAL A 17 28.95 12.40 -9.91
N GLU A 18 27.79 11.86 -10.29
CA GLU A 18 26.55 11.91 -9.50
C GLU A 18 26.49 10.69 -8.58
N VAL A 19 26.58 10.92 -7.26
CA VAL A 19 26.49 9.86 -6.26
C VAL A 19 25.11 9.84 -5.58
N PRO A 20 24.45 8.67 -5.47
CA PRO A 20 23.19 8.54 -4.76
C PRO A 20 23.41 8.58 -3.24
N THR A 21 22.71 9.48 -2.57
CA THR A 21 22.74 9.67 -1.10
C THR A 21 21.68 8.80 -0.42
N ILE A 22 21.73 8.64 0.92
CA ILE A 22 20.68 7.97 1.73
C ILE A 22 19.28 8.54 1.46
N LYS A 23 19.15 9.81 1.03
CA LYS A 23 17.89 10.39 0.57
C LYS A 23 17.29 9.69 -0.64
N CYS A 24 18.08 9.05 -1.49
CA CYS A 24 17.54 8.26 -2.61
C CYS A 24 16.82 6.98 -2.16
N LEU A 25 17.14 6.48 -0.96
CA LEU A 25 16.42 5.32 -0.39
C LEU A 25 14.93 5.63 -0.20
N GLU A 26 14.59 6.89 0.04
CA GLU A 26 13.21 7.37 0.10
C GLU A 26 12.42 7.04 -1.17
N ILE A 27 13.03 7.20 -2.34
CA ILE A 27 12.38 6.93 -3.63
C ILE A 27 12.14 5.44 -3.80
N VAL A 28 13.16 4.63 -3.51
CA VAL A 28 13.10 3.18 -3.61
C VAL A 28 12.00 2.66 -2.70
N PHE A 29 11.99 3.07 -1.43
CA PHE A 29 10.99 2.67 -0.46
C PHE A 29 9.58 3.15 -0.85
N SER A 30 9.44 4.42 -1.26
CA SER A 30 8.16 4.98 -1.70
C SER A 30 7.60 4.26 -2.93
N ASN A 31 8.43 3.93 -3.91
CA ASN A 31 7.98 3.23 -5.12
C ASN A 31 7.62 1.77 -4.81
N ILE A 32 8.41 1.07 -3.99
CA ILE A 32 8.10 -0.30 -3.57
C ILE A 32 6.78 -0.34 -2.80
N LEU A 33 6.53 0.59 -1.89
CA LEU A 33 5.26 0.66 -1.16
C LEU A 33 4.08 0.89 -2.10
N VAL A 34 4.19 1.85 -3.03
CA VAL A 34 3.11 2.13 -4.00
C VAL A 34 2.82 0.89 -4.85
N VAL A 35 3.85 0.20 -5.33
CA VAL A 35 3.70 -1.04 -6.10
C VAL A 35 3.06 -2.14 -5.25
N ALA A 36 3.55 -2.36 -4.02
CA ALA A 36 3.02 -3.39 -3.12
C ALA A 36 1.55 -3.14 -2.76
N VAL A 37 1.19 -1.90 -2.43
CA VAL A 37 -0.21 -1.54 -2.12
C VAL A 37 -1.10 -1.69 -3.35
N SER A 38 -0.64 -1.27 -4.54
CA SER A 38 -1.40 -1.42 -5.78
C SER A 38 -1.65 -2.90 -6.14
N LEU A 39 -0.63 -3.77 -5.98
CA LEU A 39 -0.76 -5.20 -6.20
C LEU A 39 -1.67 -5.85 -5.17
N ALA A 40 -1.56 -5.47 -3.90
CA ALA A 40 -2.44 -5.96 -2.85
C ALA A 40 -3.90 -5.56 -3.08
N ALA A 41 -4.16 -4.32 -3.51
CA ALA A 41 -5.50 -3.86 -3.87
C ALA A 41 -6.09 -4.66 -5.05
N LEU A 42 -5.28 -4.93 -6.09
CA LEU A 42 -5.69 -5.76 -7.22
C LEU A 42 -6.00 -7.21 -6.80
N ALA A 43 -5.15 -7.81 -5.96
CA ALA A 43 -5.36 -9.16 -5.45
C ALA A 43 -6.63 -9.26 -4.60
N LEU A 44 -6.87 -8.29 -3.72
CA LEU A 44 -8.09 -8.19 -2.91
C LEU A 44 -9.34 -8.06 -3.80
N PHE A 45 -9.28 -7.25 -4.86
CA PHE A 45 -10.37 -7.10 -5.82
C PHE A 45 -10.71 -8.44 -6.51
N VAL A 46 -9.70 -9.19 -6.96
CA VAL A 46 -9.90 -10.51 -7.58
C VAL A 46 -10.48 -11.51 -6.58
N MET A 47 -9.95 -11.57 -5.35
CA MET A 47 -10.51 -12.43 -4.30
C MET A 47 -11.96 -12.08 -3.97
N PHE A 48 -12.30 -10.80 -3.96
CA PHE A 48 -13.66 -10.35 -3.72
C PHE A 48 -14.61 -10.81 -4.83
N LEU A 49 -14.21 -10.68 -6.10
CA LEU A 49 -15.00 -11.17 -7.23
C LEU A 49 -15.17 -12.70 -7.16
N VAL A 50 -14.08 -13.45 -6.99
CA VAL A 50 -14.14 -14.93 -6.93
C VAL A 50 -14.97 -15.40 -5.73
N GLY A 51 -14.82 -14.77 -4.57
CA GLY A 51 -15.61 -15.05 -3.38
C GLY A 51 -17.10 -14.74 -3.57
N GLY A 52 -17.41 -13.60 -4.21
CA GLY A 52 -18.77 -13.21 -4.56
C GLY A 52 -19.42 -14.15 -5.57
N PHE A 53 -18.73 -14.51 -6.66
CA PHE A 53 -19.22 -15.48 -7.64
C PHE A 53 -19.44 -16.85 -7.01
N LYS A 54 -18.51 -17.34 -6.18
CA LYS A 54 -18.65 -18.60 -5.47
C LYS A 54 -19.83 -18.59 -4.48
N PHE A 55 -20.12 -17.44 -3.88
CA PHE A 55 -21.29 -17.28 -3.00
C PHE A 55 -22.60 -17.36 -3.78
N LEU A 56 -22.68 -16.72 -4.95
CA LEU A 56 -23.86 -16.71 -5.81
C LEU A 56 -24.12 -18.08 -6.47
N THR A 57 -23.07 -18.80 -6.89
CA THR A 57 -23.19 -20.11 -7.55
C THR A 57 -23.33 -21.28 -6.58
N ALA A 58 -23.22 -21.06 -5.27
CA ALA A 58 -23.29 -22.12 -4.26
C ALA A 58 -24.65 -22.84 -4.20
N GLY A 59 -25.72 -22.27 -4.77
CA GLY A 59 -26.96 -22.99 -5.12
C GLY A 59 -27.70 -23.70 -3.97
N GLY A 60 -27.32 -23.48 -2.71
CA GLY A 60 -27.87 -24.18 -1.54
C GLY A 60 -26.96 -25.27 -0.93
N ASP A 61 -25.79 -25.56 -1.51
CA ASP A 61 -24.82 -26.48 -0.89
C ASP A 61 -24.16 -25.82 0.34
N PRO A 62 -24.37 -26.36 1.56
CA PRO A 62 -23.90 -25.71 2.78
C PRO A 62 -22.37 -25.63 2.89
N LYS A 63 -21.63 -26.54 2.23
CA LYS A 63 -20.16 -26.55 2.23
C LYS A 63 -19.61 -25.46 1.32
N ALA A 64 -20.22 -25.27 0.14
CA ALA A 64 -19.87 -24.20 -0.77
C ALA A 64 -20.19 -22.81 -0.19
N VAL A 65 -21.35 -22.66 0.45
CA VAL A 65 -21.75 -21.41 1.14
C VAL A 65 -20.82 -21.09 2.30
N ALA A 66 -20.45 -22.08 3.12
CA ALA A 66 -19.52 -21.86 4.24
C ALA A 66 -18.14 -21.40 3.75
N SER A 67 -17.61 -22.05 2.70
CA SER A 67 -16.34 -21.64 2.09
C SER A 67 -16.42 -20.24 1.50
N ALA A 68 -17.48 -19.91 0.75
CA ALA A 68 -17.65 -18.59 0.16
C ALA A 68 -17.77 -17.49 1.22
N LYS A 69 -18.51 -17.74 2.32
CA LYS A 69 -18.59 -16.83 3.47
C LYS A 69 -17.22 -16.59 4.09
N SER A 70 -16.41 -17.63 4.32
CA SER A 70 -15.06 -17.44 4.84
C SER A 70 -14.19 -16.57 3.92
N THR A 71 -14.23 -16.81 2.62
CA THR A 71 -13.48 -16.01 1.62
C THR A 71 -13.93 -14.55 1.64
N LEU A 72 -15.24 -14.29 1.69
CA LEU A 72 -15.79 -12.94 1.80
C LEU A 72 -15.36 -12.25 3.10
N THR A 73 -15.42 -12.95 4.24
CA THR A 73 -14.97 -12.41 5.53
C THR A 73 -13.48 -12.04 5.49
N TYR A 74 -12.62 -12.89 4.93
CA TYR A 74 -11.19 -12.57 4.78
C TYR A 74 -10.95 -11.37 3.85
N ALA A 75 -11.70 -11.27 2.75
CA ALA A 75 -11.61 -10.11 1.85
C ALA A 75 -12.02 -8.81 2.56
N ILE A 76 -13.11 -8.84 3.33
CA ILE A 76 -13.59 -7.69 4.11
C ILE A 76 -12.56 -7.29 5.18
N ILE A 77 -12.00 -8.26 5.92
CA ILE A 77 -10.96 -8.01 6.92
C ILE A 77 -9.73 -7.37 6.28
N GLY A 78 -9.30 -7.85 5.10
CA GLY A 78 -8.17 -7.27 4.37
C GLY A 78 -8.38 -5.80 4.01
N ILE A 79 -9.56 -5.47 3.49
CA ILE A 79 -9.94 -4.08 3.17
C ILE A 79 -10.02 -3.23 4.45
N ALA A 80 -10.64 -3.76 5.50
CA ALA A 80 -10.77 -3.06 6.78
C ALA A 80 -9.41 -2.79 7.42
N LEU A 81 -8.45 -3.71 7.32
CA LEU A 81 -7.07 -3.52 7.79
C LEU A 81 -6.36 -2.39 7.03
N MET A 82 -6.47 -2.36 5.70
CA MET A 82 -5.90 -1.28 4.89
C MET A 82 -6.49 0.08 5.26
N ALA A 83 -7.82 0.15 5.40
CA ALA A 83 -8.51 1.37 5.82
C ALA A 83 -8.12 1.79 7.26
N GLY A 84 -8.01 0.82 8.18
CA GLY A 84 -7.58 1.04 9.55
C GLY A 84 -6.15 1.57 9.64
N ALA A 85 -5.21 1.02 8.87
CA ALA A 85 -3.85 1.52 8.80
C ALA A 85 -3.80 2.98 8.31
N TYR A 86 -4.58 3.31 7.28
CA TYR A 86 -4.68 4.69 6.78
C TYR A 86 -5.24 5.65 7.83
N LEU A 87 -6.29 5.25 8.56
CA LEU A 87 -6.87 6.00 9.67
C LEU A 87 -5.84 6.26 10.78
N ILE A 88 -5.05 5.25 11.15
CA ILE A 88 -3.99 5.41 12.15
C ILE A 88 -2.96 6.43 11.67
N PHE A 89 -2.47 6.32 10.43
CA PHE A 89 -1.52 7.30 9.89
C PHE A 89 -2.10 8.72 9.88
N LYS A 90 -3.37 8.89 9.49
CA LYS A 90 -4.06 10.18 9.53
C LYS A 90 -4.18 10.75 10.94
N LEU A 91 -4.42 9.91 11.92
CA LEU A 91 -4.50 10.33 13.32
C LEU A 91 -3.14 10.84 13.80
N ILE A 92 -2.05 10.14 13.46
CA ILE A 92 -0.71 10.58 13.83
C ILE A 92 -0.34 11.88 13.07
N GLU A 93 -0.71 12.03 11.80
CA GLU A 93 -0.53 13.29 11.05
C GLU A 93 -1.25 14.46 11.74
N TYR A 94 -2.47 14.25 12.24
CA TYR A 94 -3.23 15.27 12.95
C TYR A 94 -2.58 15.68 14.28
N PHE A 95 -2.06 14.72 15.05
CA PHE A 95 -1.41 15.00 16.34
C PHE A 95 0.00 15.60 16.20
N THR A 96 0.78 15.15 15.21
CA THR A 96 2.17 15.57 15.03
C THR A 96 2.34 16.75 14.08
N GLY A 97 1.33 17.02 13.24
CA GLY A 97 1.40 18.05 12.20
C GLY A 97 2.35 17.72 11.04
N VAL A 98 2.99 16.54 11.05
CA VAL A 98 3.94 16.11 10.02
C VAL A 98 3.26 15.07 9.11
N PRO A 99 3.32 15.22 7.78
CA PRO A 99 2.78 14.23 6.85
C PRO A 99 3.66 12.96 6.85
N ILE A 100 3.17 11.87 7.44
CA ILE A 100 3.91 10.61 7.64
C ILE A 100 3.66 9.62 6.50
N THR A 101 2.58 9.85 5.73
CA THR A 101 2.28 9.13 4.49
C THR A 101 3.34 9.33 3.41
N ILE A 102 4.19 10.34 3.56
CA ILE A 102 5.41 10.52 2.79
C ILE A 102 6.60 10.32 3.73
N PHE A 103 7.34 9.22 3.55
CA PHE A 103 8.69 9.19 4.08
C PHE A 103 9.44 10.32 3.36
N ARG A 104 9.73 11.42 4.06
CA ARG A 104 10.58 12.51 3.60
C ARG A 104 11.64 12.75 4.65
N ILE A 105 12.90 12.54 4.30
CA ILE A 105 14.00 12.91 5.21
C ILE A 105 14.23 14.41 5.06
N PRO A 106 13.91 15.27 6.05
CA PRO A 106 14.15 16.70 5.94
C PRO A 106 15.62 16.98 5.61
N THR A 107 15.87 17.81 4.61
CA THR A 107 17.18 18.45 4.40
C THR A 107 17.26 19.58 5.43
N GLN A 108 18.17 19.47 6.40
CA GLN A 108 18.82 20.67 6.93
C GLN A 108 19.68 21.24 5.80
#